data_AF-A0A2V8K650-F1
#
_entry.id   AF-A0A2V8K650-F1
#
_cell.length_a   1.000
_cell.length_b   1.000
_cell.length_c   1.000
_cell.angle_alpha   90.00
_cell.angle_beta   90.00
_cell.angle_gamma   90.00
#
_symmetry.space_group_name_H-M   'P 1'
#
loop_
_entity.id
_entity.type
_entity.pdbx_description
1 polymer ?
#
loop_
_entity_poly.entity_id
_entity_poly.type
_entity_poly.pdbx_seq_one_letter_code
_entity_poly.pdbx_strand_id
1 'polypeptide(L)'
;MDTICVVPRFPRPNTKIHLREVRVEPGGQVATALATCTRLGLRARYIGSVGTDDWGKAQLASLRAENLDLHVREVEEAGSQVAIILLEEGVGERTILWR
;
A
#
# COMPACT_ATOMS: atom_id res chain seq x y z
N MET A 1 1.98 -0.42 3.07
CA MET A 1 0.92 0.60 2.89
C MET A 1 1.41 1.64 1.92
N ASP A 2 0.54 2.09 1.02
CA ASP A 2 0.92 2.98 -0.08
C ASP A 2 0.36 4.38 0.21
N THR A 3 1.26 5.34 0.42
CA THR A 3 0.92 6.76 0.54
C THR A 3 1.00 7.40 -0.83
N ILE A 4 -0.14 7.66 -1.45
CA ILE A 4 -0.24 8.23 -2.78
C ILE A 4 -0.40 9.73 -2.66
N CYS A 5 0.61 10.47 -3.10
CA CYS A 5 0.64 11.92 -3.17
C CYS A 5 0.37 12.35 -4.61
N VAL A 6 -0.82 12.93 -4.85
CA VAL A 6 -1.18 13.45 -6.17
C VAL A 6 -0.52 14.83 -6.32
N VAL A 7 0.33 14.97 -7.34
CA VAL A 7 1.07 16.19 -7.63
C VAL A 7 0.59 16.80 -8.95
N PRO A 8 0.53 18.14 -9.06
CA PRO A 8 0.19 18.80 -10.34
C PRO A 8 1.29 18.65 -11.39
N ARG A 9 2.52 18.30 -10.95
CA ARG A 9 3.70 17.99 -11.76
C ARG A 9 4.77 17.37 -10.85
N PHE A 10 5.68 16.57 -11.39
CA PHE A 10 6.81 16.08 -10.61
C PHE A 10 7.67 17.24 -10.07
N PRO A 11 8.08 17.17 -8.79
CA PRO A 11 8.94 18.19 -8.21
C PRO A 11 10.32 18.14 -8.85
N ARG A 12 10.89 19.32 -9.08
CA ARG A 12 12.32 19.46 -9.40
C ARG A 12 13.12 19.56 -8.11
N PRO A 13 14.42 19.25 -8.11
CA PRO A 13 15.28 19.49 -6.96
C PRO A 13 15.13 20.92 -6.43
N ASN A 14 15.07 21.06 -5.10
CA ASN A 14 14.93 22.35 -4.41
C ASN A 14 13.66 23.15 -4.78
N THR A 15 12.53 22.47 -4.97
CA THR A 15 11.23 23.12 -5.18
C THR A 15 10.24 22.75 -4.08
N LYS A 16 9.25 23.64 -3.88
CA LYS A 16 8.13 23.42 -2.96
C LYS A 16 6.84 23.45 -3.77
N ILE A 17 6.08 22.37 -3.78
CA ILE A 17 4.82 22.25 -4.50
C ILE A 17 3.69 21.88 -3.55
N HIS A 18 2.48 22.35 -3.84
CA HIS A 18 1.28 21.99 -3.10
C HIS A 18 0.73 20.67 -3.66
N LEU A 19 0.49 19.69 -2.79
CA LEU A 19 -0.15 18.43 -3.17
C LEU A 19 -1.62 18.69 -3.51
N ARG A 20 -2.15 18.00 -4.52
CA ARG A 20 -3.59 18.02 -4.79
C ARG A 20 -4.35 17.18 -3.77
N GLU A 21 -3.79 16.02 -3.46
CA GLU A 21 -4.41 15.04 -2.61
C GLU A 21 -3.35 14.12 -1.99
N VAL A 22 -3.67 13.57 -0.81
CA VAL A 22 -2.92 12.47 -0.20
C VAL A 22 -3.90 11.35 0.12
N ARG A 23 -3.61 10.14 -0.37
CA ARG A 23 -4.36 8.92 -0.05
C ARG A 23 -3.44 7.93 0.64
N VAL A 24 -4.01 7.14 1.53
CA VAL A 24 -3.31 6.02 2.16
C VAL A 24 -4.11 4.77 1.87
N GLU A 25 -3.52 3.86 1.10
CA GLU A 25 -4.21 2.69 0.59
C GLU A 25 -3.46 1.39 0.95
N PRO A 26 -4.18 0.27 1.11
CA PRO A 26 -3.56 -1.05 1.16
C PRO A 26 -2.80 -1.33 -0.15
N GLY A 27 -1.55 -1.72 -0.01
CA GLY A 27 -0.67 -2.04 -1.14
C GLY A 27 -0.15 -3.47 -1.10
N GLY A 28 0.92 -3.71 -1.87
CA GLY A 28 1.60 -4.99 -1.94
C GLY A 28 1.03 -5.90 -3.04
N GLN A 29 1.87 -6.26 -4.01
CA GLN A 29 1.48 -7.00 -5.21
C GLN A 29 0.71 -8.29 -4.89
N VAL A 30 1.18 -9.05 -3.90
CA VAL A 30 0.55 -10.31 -3.46
C VAL A 30 -0.81 -10.06 -2.82
N ALA A 31 -0.92 -9.08 -1.91
CA ALA A 31 -2.18 -8.75 -1.26
C ALA A 31 -3.25 -8.31 -2.27
N THR A 32 -2.87 -7.41 -3.20
CA THR A 32 -3.76 -6.94 -4.27
C THR A 32 -4.20 -8.08 -5.20
N ALA A 33 -3.29 -8.97 -5.59
CA ALA A 33 -3.61 -10.10 -6.45
C ALA A 33 -4.61 -11.06 -5.77
N LEU A 34 -4.37 -11.41 -4.50
CA LEU A 34 -5.23 -12.32 -3.75
C LEU A 34 -6.60 -11.71 -3.46
N ALA A 35 -6.66 -10.43 -3.05
CA ALA A 35 -7.92 -9.70 -2.91
C ALA A 35 -8.73 -9.74 -4.22
N THR A 36 -8.08 -9.50 -5.36
CA THR A 36 -8.70 -9.58 -6.68
C THR A 36 -9.23 -10.99 -6.96
N CYS A 37 -8.47 -12.05 -6.67
CA CYS A 37 -8.94 -13.43 -6.81
C CYS A 37 -10.23 -13.68 -6.02
N THR A 38 -10.31 -13.22 -4.77
CA THR A 38 -11.53 -13.40 -3.95
C THR A 38 -12.74 -12.68 -4.51
N ARG A 39 -12.55 -11.45 -5.03
CA ARG A 39 -13.62 -10.66 -5.67
C ARG A 39 -14.11 -11.29 -6.98
N LEU A 40 -13.26 -12.08 -7.65
CA LEU A 40 -13.63 -12.88 -8.82
C LEU A 40 -14.24 -14.24 -8.45
N GLY A 41 -14.52 -14.50 -7.17
CA GLY A 41 -15.16 -15.73 -6.69
C GLY A 41 -14.22 -16.91 -6.46
N LEU A 42 -12.90 -16.70 -6.52
CA LEU A 42 -11.91 -17.74 -6.22
C LEU A 42 -11.63 -17.81 -4.73
N ARG A 43 -11.13 -18.96 -4.27
CA ARG A 43 -10.58 -19.11 -2.92
C ARG A 43 -9.09 -18.77 -2.93
N ALA A 44 -8.68 -17.90 -2.02
CA ALA A 44 -7.29 -17.48 -1.89
C ALA A 44 -6.87 -17.50 -0.42
N ARG A 45 -5.61 -17.85 -0.19
CA ARG A 45 -4.96 -17.79 1.13
C ARG A 45 -3.80 -16.82 1.07
N TYR A 46 -3.73 -15.92 2.04
CA TYR A 46 -2.57 -15.08 2.27
C TYR A 46 -1.71 -15.70 3.38
N ILE A 47 -0.42 -15.94 3.09
CA ILE A 47 0.57 -16.40 4.07
C ILE A 47 1.68 -15.38 4.14
N GLY A 48 1.96 -14.83 5.31
CA GLY A 48 2.99 -13.80 5.44
C GLY A 48 3.21 -13.32 6.87
N SER A 49 3.92 -12.20 6.99
CA SER A 49 4.19 -11.55 8.26
C SER A 49 3.96 -10.05 8.16
N VAL A 50 3.55 -9.44 9.26
CA VAL A 50 3.39 -7.99 9.40
C VAL A 50 4.14 -7.50 10.64
N GLY A 51 4.62 -6.25 10.60
CA GLY A 51 5.13 -5.59 11.78
C GLY A 51 4.02 -5.32 12.80
N THR A 52 4.41 -5.06 14.04
CA THR A 52 3.49 -4.66 15.14
C THR A 52 3.30 -3.14 15.21
N ASP A 53 3.92 -2.38 14.30
CA ASP A 53 3.73 -0.94 14.15
C ASP A 53 2.34 -0.60 13.54
N ASP A 54 1.98 0.67 13.55
CA ASP A 54 0.65 1.11 13.10
C ASP A 54 0.39 0.83 11.61
N TRP A 55 1.45 0.82 10.80
CA TRP A 55 1.36 0.44 9.39
C TRP A 55 1.06 -1.06 9.21
N GLY A 56 1.66 -1.90 10.04
CA GLY A 56 1.43 -3.34 10.05
C GLY A 56 0.02 -3.68 10.52
N LYS A 57 -0.46 -2.99 11.58
CA LYS A 57 -1.85 -3.08 12.03
C LYS A 57 -2.83 -2.67 10.93
N ALA A 58 -2.57 -1.57 10.23
CA ALA A 58 -3.40 -1.10 9.13
C ALA A 58 -3.41 -2.10 7.96
N GLN A 59 -2.25 -2.66 7.60
CA GLN A 59 -2.13 -3.68 6.56
C GLN A 59 -2.90 -4.94 6.95
N LEU A 60 -2.75 -5.42 8.19
CA LEU A 60 -3.48 -6.59 8.67
C LEU A 60 -4.99 -6.36 8.71
N ALA A 61 -5.44 -5.17 9.12
CA ALA A 61 -6.85 -4.79 9.08
C ALA A 61 -7.39 -4.81 7.64
N SER A 62 -6.63 -4.32 6.66
CA SER A 62 -7.05 -4.39 5.25
C SER A 62 -7.15 -5.82 4.72
N LEU A 63 -6.23 -6.70 5.10
CA LEU A 63 -6.28 -8.11 4.71
C LEU A 63 -7.49 -8.82 5.33
N ARG A 64 -7.81 -8.50 6.60
CA ARG A 64 -8.98 -9.04 7.32
C ARG A 64 -10.32 -8.57 6.74
N ALA A 65 -10.34 -7.46 6.01
CA ALA A 65 -11.53 -6.96 5.34
C ALA A 65 -11.82 -7.68 4.01
N GLU A 66 -10.85 -8.40 3.44
CA GLU A 66 -11.03 -9.22 2.25
C GLU A 66 -11.49 -10.64 2.62
N ASN A 67 -12.14 -11.34 1.69
CA ASN A 67 -12.59 -12.73 1.88
C ASN A 67 -11.43 -13.74 1.70
N LEU A 68 -10.33 -13.53 2.43
CA LEU A 68 -9.10 -14.31 2.37
C LEU A 68 -8.99 -15.27 3.56
N ASP A 69 -8.44 -16.45 3.31
CA ASP A 69 -7.89 -17.27 4.40
C ASP A 69 -6.54 -16.68 4.83
N LEU A 70 -6.42 -16.25 6.09
CA LEU A 70 -5.27 -15.49 6.57
C LEU A 70 -4.41 -16.31 7.52
N HIS A 71 -3.15 -16.51 7.13
CA HIS A 71 -2.09 -17.04 7.97
C HIS A 71 -0.98 -16.00 8.09
N VAL A 72 -1.18 -15.06 9.01
CA VAL A 72 -0.26 -13.93 9.22
C VAL A 72 0.40 -14.01 10.59
N ARG A 73 1.73 -13.93 10.63
CA ARG A 73 2.49 -13.75 11.87
C ARG A 73 2.76 -12.27 12.12
N GLU A 74 2.37 -11.78 13.29
CA GLU A 74 2.81 -10.47 13.78
C GLU A 74 4.24 -10.61 14.30
N VAL A 75 5.14 -9.71 13.90
CA VAL A 75 6.57 -9.75 14.24
C VAL A 75 6.93 -8.48 15.01
N GLU A 76 7.41 -8.66 16.23
CA GLU A 76 7.92 -7.57 17.07
C GLU A 76 9.19 -6.96 16.45
N GLU A 77 9.37 -5.65 16.63
CA GLU A 77 10.52 -4.87 16.15
C GLU A 77 10.77 -4.91 14.63
N ALA A 78 9.89 -5.55 13.85
CA ALA A 78 9.92 -5.49 12.39
C ALA A 78 9.18 -4.25 11.90
N GLY A 79 9.89 -3.40 11.15
CA GLY A 79 9.26 -2.27 10.46
C GLY A 79 8.40 -2.74 9.30
N SER A 80 7.18 -2.22 9.20
CA SER A 80 6.29 -2.54 8.07
C SER A 80 6.71 -1.84 6.79
N GLN A 81 6.46 -2.52 5.67
CA GLN A 81 6.77 -1.99 4.35
C GLN A 81 5.85 -0.79 4.01
N VAL A 82 6.47 0.30 3.58
CA VAL A 82 5.77 1.54 3.21
C VAL A 82 6.24 2.05 1.87
N ALA A 83 5.32 2.60 1.09
CA ALA A 83 5.62 3.27 -0.17
C ALA A 83 5.12 4.71 -0.15
N ILE A 84 5.89 5.62 -0.71
CA ILE A 84 5.48 6.98 -1.06
C ILE A 84 5.42 7.05 -2.58
N ILE A 85 4.24 7.31 -3.11
CA ILE A 85 3.95 7.28 -4.53
C ILE A 85 3.63 8.70 -4.97
N LEU A 86 4.47 9.27 -5.83
CA LEU A 86 4.16 10.52 -6.52
C LEU A 86 3.39 10.17 -7.79
N LEU A 87 2.14 10.63 -7.90
CA LEU A 87 1.31 10.47 -9.09
C LEU A 87 1.10 11.83 -9.76
N GLU A 88 1.57 11.98 -11.00
CA GLU A 88 1.36 13.22 -11.75
C GLU A 88 -0.05 13.26 -12.37
N GLU A 89 -0.80 14.29 -12.01
CA GLU A 89 -2.19 14.49 -12.47
C GLU A 89 -2.25 14.64 -14.00
N GLY A 90 -3.12 13.85 -14.65
CA GLY A 90 -3.38 13.96 -16.09
C GLY A 90 -2.30 13.38 -17.02
N VAL A 91 -1.14 12.97 -16.50
CA VAL A 91 -0.03 12.42 -17.31
C VAL A 91 0.01 10.89 -17.27
N GLY A 92 -0.51 10.27 -16.21
CA GLY A 92 -0.53 8.81 -16.05
C GLY A 92 0.81 8.19 -15.65
N GLU A 93 1.77 9.03 -15.25
CA GLU A 93 3.08 8.61 -14.76
C GLU A 93 3.15 8.63 -13.23
N ARG A 94 3.98 7.74 -12.66
CA ARG A 94 4.23 7.67 -11.22
C ARG A 94 5.68 7.37 -10.88
N THR A 95 6.12 7.83 -9.71
CA THR A 95 7.40 7.45 -9.09
C THR A 95 7.13 6.85 -7.71
N ILE A 96 7.79 5.73 -7.38
CA ILE A 96 7.60 5.02 -6.11
C ILE A 96 8.90 5.03 -5.32
N LEU A 97 8.84 5.53 -4.10
CA LEU A 97 9.88 5.42 -3.08
C LEU A 97 9.42 4.39 -2.06
N TRP A 98 10.23 3.39 -1.75
CA TRP A 98 9.82 2.30 -0.85
C TRP A 98 10.88 1.99 0.20
N ARG A 99 10.43 1.51 1.35
CA ARG A 99 11.25 0.95 2.44
C ARG A 99 10.57 -0.28 3.00
#